data_AF-A0A925UYM7-F1
#
_entry.id   AF-A0A925UYM7-F1
#
_cell.length_a   1.000
_cell.length_b   1.000
_cell.length_c   1.000
_cell.angle_alpha   90.00
_cell.angle_beta   90.00
_cell.angle_gamma   90.00
#
_symmetry.space_group_name_H-M   'P 1'
#
loop_
_entity.id
_entity.type
_entity.pdbx_description
1 polymer ?
#
loop_
_entity_poly.entity_id
_entity_poly.type
_entity_poly.pdbx_seq_one_letter_code
_entity_poly.pdbx_strand_id
1 'polypeptide(L)'
;MSAIAKSNDVPTLAWTGERMVPNQADPATELYHWQRYLYFRPWYVDKKVIDAASGEGYGTAYAAIFASEATGLDIGADAVAHARKKYDYAKFALKDVCEADYSDADLVTSFETIEHVPDPNKFLDALKSCKGQIVISTPNRKTHSPGNRLEDQPLNQFHTVEWTPSEFSDLILSHFPTRQVRFLSQEGRWPGLIREGLVDDAMYTIAVIGEGELPQWPRLGISIPTCNASRTQDAILGFTKFYPGEIEFAIVANGCDQAHIGQLKSLQNEIPHIVHLIEESENLGYGRGANRGLDYLWQEAWFDYYVVSNDDVYPSVDFLPQMVTALGELKKQDLNPGVLGCVTNEISGSQRVDIGGYSSIAEMQEQARLWSKEHHSGATQTVQIRGVFMLIDPDCLSKVGGFDPRFGIGNFEDDDHNLRCLQAGFTLWQVDGAFLHHMGSSTFKDLGIDYTLNMDRNLNLILEKWDTPSFESLWTLPAENRNVYVPLTADVETSGVCIKINGEPVDLINQASNMEFAAYVMQQIQGKDREVRFAIVEALKAA
;
A
#
# COMPACT_ATOMS: atom_id res chain seq x y z
N MET A 1 -23.19 1.33 -34.08
CA MET A 1 -22.38 0.60 -35.07
C MET A 1 -21.35 -0.20 -34.30
N SER A 2 -21.31 -1.50 -34.58
CA SER A 2 -20.53 -2.54 -33.90
C SER A 2 -19.05 -2.19 -33.74
N ALA A 3 -18.59 -2.07 -32.49
CA ALA A 3 -17.19 -2.26 -32.16
C ALA A 3 -16.99 -3.78 -31.96
N ILE A 4 -16.21 -4.36 -32.86
CA ILE A 4 -15.87 -5.78 -32.92
C ILE A 4 -15.15 -6.15 -31.61
N ALA A 5 -15.78 -6.99 -30.79
CA ALA A 5 -15.11 -7.71 -29.72
C ALA A 5 -14.03 -8.59 -30.36
N LYS A 6 -12.75 -8.20 -30.24
CA LYS A 6 -11.64 -9.11 -30.52
C LYS A 6 -11.69 -10.20 -29.47
N SER A 7 -11.95 -11.44 -29.88
CA SER A 7 -11.73 -12.62 -29.04
C SER A 7 -10.22 -12.77 -28.79
N ASN A 8 -9.75 -12.21 -27.68
CA ASN A 8 -8.37 -12.28 -27.22
C ASN A 8 -8.15 -13.55 -26.40
N ASP A 9 -8.16 -14.74 -27.02
CA ASP A 9 -7.74 -15.96 -26.34
C ASP A 9 -6.22 -15.90 -26.11
N VAL A 10 -5.80 -15.32 -24.97
CA VAL A 10 -4.42 -15.42 -24.48
C VAL A 10 -4.15 -16.90 -24.21
N PRO A 11 -3.08 -17.51 -24.79
CA PRO A 11 -2.74 -18.91 -24.50
C PRO A 11 -2.63 -19.13 -23.01
N THR A 12 -3.25 -20.17 -22.44
CA THR A 12 -3.13 -20.44 -21.01
C THR A 12 -1.80 -21.13 -20.71
N LEU A 13 -1.11 -20.69 -19.66
CA LEU A 13 0.04 -21.39 -19.10
C LEU A 13 -0.39 -22.04 -17.78
N ALA A 14 -0.10 -23.34 -17.66
CA ALA A 14 -0.37 -24.08 -16.43
C ALA A 14 0.79 -23.87 -15.44
N TRP A 15 0.45 -23.72 -14.17
CA TRP A 15 1.43 -23.78 -13.09
C TRP A 15 1.88 -25.22 -12.86
N THR A 16 3.14 -25.53 -13.20
CA THR A 16 3.75 -26.88 -13.05
C THR A 16 4.75 -26.96 -11.89
N GLY A 17 5.08 -25.83 -11.26
CA GLY A 17 6.21 -25.71 -10.35
C GLY A 17 7.51 -25.21 -11.01
N GLU A 18 7.57 -25.16 -12.34
CA GLU A 18 8.78 -24.77 -13.09
C GLU A 18 8.95 -23.24 -13.21
N ARG A 19 7.86 -22.49 -13.35
CA ARG A 19 7.89 -21.02 -13.56
C ARG A 19 6.73 -20.33 -12.86
N MET A 20 6.99 -19.24 -12.14
CA MET A 20 5.92 -18.53 -11.43
C MET A 20 4.86 -18.01 -12.42
N VAL A 21 3.58 -18.32 -12.13
CA VAL A 21 2.41 -17.81 -12.86
C VAL A 21 1.53 -17.04 -11.87
N PRO A 22 1.38 -15.71 -11.99
CA PRO A 22 0.60 -14.87 -11.08
C PRO A 22 -0.84 -15.36 -10.95
N ASN A 23 -1.38 -15.33 -9.73
CA ASN A 23 -2.73 -15.82 -9.37
C ASN A 23 -2.96 -17.34 -9.55
N GLN A 24 -1.96 -18.12 -9.97
CA GLN A 24 -2.03 -19.58 -10.03
C GLN A 24 -1.00 -20.27 -9.12
N ALA A 25 0.17 -19.64 -8.95
CA ALA A 25 1.18 -20.07 -7.99
C ALA A 25 0.66 -19.98 -6.56
N ASP A 26 1.30 -20.71 -5.64
CA ASP A 26 0.98 -20.56 -4.22
C ASP A 26 1.36 -19.16 -3.71
N PRO A 27 0.70 -18.67 -2.64
CA PRO A 27 0.90 -17.30 -2.16
C PRO A 27 2.34 -16.96 -1.77
N ALA A 28 3.11 -17.92 -1.24
CA ALA A 28 4.48 -17.68 -0.81
C ALA A 28 5.42 -17.50 -2.02
N THR A 29 5.33 -18.39 -3.01
CA THR A 29 6.07 -18.27 -4.27
C THR A 29 5.78 -16.94 -4.95
N GLU A 30 4.50 -16.55 -5.03
CA GLU A 30 4.13 -15.30 -5.67
C GLU A 30 4.69 -14.07 -4.93
N LEU A 31 4.64 -14.08 -3.59
CA LEU A 31 5.22 -13.03 -2.76
C LEU A 31 6.73 -12.86 -3.04
N TYR A 32 7.50 -13.96 -2.99
CA TYR A 32 8.95 -13.87 -3.10
C TYR A 32 9.39 -13.31 -4.44
N HIS A 33 8.74 -13.75 -5.52
CA HIS A 33 8.99 -13.25 -6.86
C HIS A 33 8.63 -11.77 -7.01
N TRP A 34 7.42 -11.37 -6.61
CA TRP A 34 7.02 -9.96 -6.70
C TRP A 34 7.96 -9.06 -5.93
N GLN A 35 8.35 -9.43 -4.71
CA GLN A 35 9.25 -8.60 -3.91
C GLN A 35 10.61 -8.38 -4.55
N ARG A 36 11.19 -9.36 -5.25
CA ARG A 36 12.45 -9.16 -5.98
C ARG A 36 12.27 -8.13 -7.11
N TYR A 37 11.21 -8.27 -7.92
CA TYR A 37 10.94 -7.29 -8.97
C TYR A 37 10.66 -5.88 -8.41
N LEU A 38 9.85 -5.79 -7.35
CA LEU A 38 9.50 -4.54 -6.68
C LEU A 38 10.72 -3.89 -6.01
N TYR A 39 11.60 -4.67 -5.37
CA TYR A 39 12.79 -4.15 -4.69
C TYR A 39 13.69 -3.38 -5.64
N PHE A 40 13.89 -3.88 -6.86
CA PHE A 40 14.71 -3.25 -7.90
C PHE A 40 13.96 -2.23 -8.76
N ARG A 41 12.70 -1.89 -8.43
CA ARG A 41 11.90 -0.89 -9.16
C ARG A 41 12.64 0.41 -9.48
N PRO A 42 13.37 1.06 -8.55
CA PRO A 42 14.07 2.31 -8.85
C PRO A 42 15.10 2.18 -9.97
N TRP A 43 15.60 0.97 -10.25
CA TRP A 43 16.58 0.72 -11.29
C TRP A 43 15.95 0.49 -12.67
N TYR A 44 14.63 0.35 -12.80
CA TYR A 44 14.00 0.25 -14.12
C TYR A 44 13.88 1.60 -14.81
N VAL A 45 13.76 2.69 -14.06
CA VAL A 45 13.47 4.04 -14.58
C VAL A 45 14.48 4.44 -15.65
N ASP A 46 13.98 4.73 -16.86
CA ASP A 46 14.75 5.15 -18.03
C ASP A 46 15.87 4.19 -18.47
N LYS A 47 15.82 2.91 -18.08
CA LYS A 47 16.81 1.89 -18.46
C LYS A 47 16.37 1.08 -19.68
N LYS A 48 17.35 0.48 -20.36
CA LYS A 48 17.15 -0.71 -21.21
C LYS A 48 17.31 -1.96 -20.35
N VAL A 49 16.20 -2.63 -20.08
CA VAL A 49 16.14 -3.80 -19.20
C VAL A 49 16.06 -5.07 -20.04
N ILE A 50 16.90 -6.05 -19.73
CA ILE A 50 16.71 -7.43 -20.20
C ILE A 50 16.35 -8.31 -19.01
N ASP A 51 15.20 -8.97 -19.11
CA ASP A 51 14.73 -9.94 -18.13
C ASP A 51 15.00 -11.35 -18.67
N ALA A 52 16.06 -11.99 -18.16
CA ALA A 52 16.53 -13.28 -18.64
C ALA A 52 15.82 -14.43 -17.92
N ALA A 53 15.21 -15.32 -18.71
CA ALA A 53 14.25 -16.34 -18.29
C ALA A 53 12.98 -15.72 -17.70
N SER A 54 12.35 -14.86 -18.51
CA SER A 54 11.18 -14.06 -18.12
C SER A 54 9.92 -14.88 -17.78
N GLY A 55 9.91 -16.19 -18.08
CA GLY A 55 8.76 -17.07 -17.86
C GLY A 55 7.54 -16.58 -18.61
N GLU A 56 6.41 -16.42 -17.91
CA GLU A 56 5.19 -15.87 -18.53
C GLU A 56 5.25 -14.36 -18.83
N GLY A 57 6.28 -13.66 -18.35
CA GLY A 57 6.58 -12.27 -18.72
C GLY A 57 6.08 -11.17 -17.78
N TYR A 58 5.47 -11.49 -16.63
CA TYR A 58 4.94 -10.46 -15.69
C TYR A 58 6.03 -9.51 -15.18
N GLY A 59 7.24 -10.02 -14.92
CA GLY A 59 8.38 -9.24 -14.44
C GLY A 59 8.87 -8.23 -15.48
N THR A 60 9.10 -8.71 -16.70
CA THR A 60 9.38 -7.86 -17.88
C THR A 60 8.30 -6.80 -18.08
N ALA A 61 7.03 -7.19 -18.00
CA ALA A 61 5.89 -6.31 -18.19
C ALA A 61 5.82 -5.22 -17.11
N TYR A 62 6.13 -5.56 -15.87
CA TYR A 62 6.25 -4.58 -14.79
C TYR A 62 7.43 -3.61 -15.02
N ALA A 63 8.61 -4.10 -15.39
CA ALA A 63 9.75 -3.25 -15.72
C ALA A 63 9.44 -2.31 -16.90
N ALA A 64 8.69 -2.77 -17.90
CA ALA A 64 8.28 -2.00 -19.08
C ALA A 64 7.39 -0.78 -18.75
N ILE A 65 6.82 -0.69 -17.55
CA ILE A 65 6.06 0.49 -17.11
C ILE A 65 7.01 1.68 -16.92
N PHE A 66 8.23 1.46 -16.44
CA PHE A 66 9.18 2.53 -16.07
C PHE A 66 10.41 2.61 -16.99
N ALA A 67 10.76 1.50 -17.63
CA ALA A 67 11.91 1.38 -18.50
C ALA A 67 11.72 2.10 -19.83
N SER A 68 12.81 2.63 -20.38
CA SER A 68 12.82 3.10 -21.77
C SER A 68 12.55 1.95 -22.75
N GLU A 69 12.98 0.75 -22.40
CA GLU A 69 12.71 -0.50 -23.09
C GLU A 69 12.90 -1.68 -22.13
N ALA A 70 11.98 -2.64 -22.16
CA ALA A 70 12.15 -3.92 -21.44
C ALA A 70 11.94 -5.10 -22.41
N THR A 71 12.88 -6.04 -22.39
CA THR A 71 12.84 -7.26 -23.21
C THR A 71 12.96 -8.51 -22.36
N GLY A 72 11.94 -9.38 -22.39
CA GLY A 72 11.94 -10.69 -21.77
C GLY A 72 12.50 -11.76 -22.72
N LEU A 73 13.48 -12.53 -22.25
CA LEU A 73 14.07 -13.64 -22.98
C LEU A 73 13.62 -14.95 -22.33
N ASP A 74 13.08 -15.88 -23.10
CA ASP A 74 12.73 -17.21 -22.58
C ASP A 74 12.92 -18.29 -23.64
N ILE A 75 13.23 -19.51 -23.22
CA ILE A 75 13.42 -20.68 -24.09
C ILE A 75 12.08 -21.38 -24.43
N GLY A 76 11.04 -21.15 -23.62
CA GLY A 76 9.70 -21.69 -23.81
C GLY A 76 8.93 -20.94 -24.90
N ALA A 77 8.70 -21.59 -26.05
CA ALA A 77 7.95 -20.99 -27.15
C ALA A 77 6.49 -20.67 -26.79
N ASP A 78 5.88 -21.48 -25.92
CA ASP A 78 4.55 -21.27 -25.33
C ASP A 78 4.55 -20.05 -24.40
N ALA A 79 5.55 -19.93 -23.53
CA ALA A 79 5.72 -18.83 -22.60
C ALA A 79 5.90 -17.49 -23.33
N VAL A 80 6.77 -17.44 -24.34
CA VAL A 80 6.96 -16.25 -25.18
C VAL A 80 5.70 -15.92 -25.97
N ALA A 81 4.98 -16.90 -26.51
CA ALA A 81 3.73 -16.66 -27.24
C ALA A 81 2.63 -16.10 -26.32
N HIS A 82 2.52 -16.60 -25.09
CA HIS A 82 1.66 -16.06 -24.05
C HIS A 82 2.04 -14.61 -23.73
N ALA A 83 3.30 -14.36 -23.38
CA ALA A 83 3.80 -13.06 -22.95
C ALA A 83 3.58 -11.98 -24.01
N ARG A 84 3.89 -12.26 -25.28
CA ARG A 84 3.65 -11.34 -26.40
C ARG A 84 2.19 -10.95 -26.58
N LYS A 85 1.26 -11.86 -26.23
CA LYS A 85 -0.18 -11.61 -26.39
C LYS A 85 -0.79 -10.92 -25.17
N LYS A 86 -0.30 -11.23 -23.97
CA LYS A 86 -0.77 -10.64 -22.70
C LYS A 86 -0.18 -9.23 -22.46
N TYR A 87 1.09 -9.04 -22.80
CA TYR A 87 1.86 -7.82 -22.51
C TYR A 87 2.35 -7.17 -23.80
N ASP A 88 1.42 -6.66 -24.61
CA ASP A 88 1.69 -6.11 -25.95
C ASP A 88 2.59 -4.85 -25.99
N TYR A 89 2.89 -4.30 -24.82
CA TYR A 89 3.72 -3.11 -24.63
C TYR A 89 5.14 -3.42 -24.15
N ALA A 90 5.44 -4.69 -23.85
CA ALA A 90 6.79 -5.17 -23.57
C ALA A 90 7.30 -6.02 -24.74
N LYS A 91 8.62 -6.15 -24.88
CA LYS A 91 9.23 -7.00 -25.90
C LYS A 91 9.51 -8.37 -25.34
N PHE A 92 9.34 -9.42 -26.15
CA PHE A 92 9.68 -10.78 -25.77
C PHE A 92 10.33 -11.52 -26.92
N ALA A 93 11.36 -12.32 -26.64
CA ALA A 93 12.09 -13.11 -27.63
C ALA A 93 12.30 -14.55 -27.17
N LEU A 94 12.08 -15.49 -28.10
CA LEU A 94 12.45 -16.89 -27.94
C LEU A 94 13.96 -17.01 -28.04
N LYS A 95 14.64 -17.22 -26.91
CA LYS A 95 16.09 -17.16 -26.82
C LYS A 95 16.59 -17.97 -25.63
N ASP A 96 17.64 -18.75 -25.86
CA ASP A 96 18.43 -19.35 -24.79
C ASP A 96 19.27 -18.24 -24.13
N VAL A 97 19.07 -18.05 -22.82
CA VAL A 97 19.79 -17.06 -22.00
C VAL A 97 21.29 -17.35 -21.93
N CYS A 98 21.71 -18.60 -22.12
CA CYS A 98 23.13 -18.98 -22.20
C CYS A 98 23.79 -18.57 -23.53
N GLU A 99 23.01 -18.13 -24.52
CA GLU A 99 23.48 -17.73 -25.86
C GLU A 99 23.01 -16.32 -26.25
N ALA A 100 22.46 -15.57 -25.28
CA ALA A 100 22.02 -14.21 -25.46
C ALA A 100 23.19 -13.22 -25.42
N ASP A 101 23.02 -12.09 -26.11
CA ASP A 101 23.90 -10.94 -26.02
C ASP A 101 23.22 -9.89 -25.16
N TYR A 102 23.91 -9.46 -24.10
CA TYR A 102 23.44 -8.48 -23.13
C TYR A 102 24.21 -7.15 -23.23
N SER A 103 25.04 -6.97 -24.26
CA SER A 103 25.90 -5.79 -24.40
C SER A 103 25.15 -4.46 -24.50
N ASP A 104 23.91 -4.49 -25.00
CA ASP A 104 23.03 -3.32 -25.14
C ASP A 104 22.17 -3.03 -23.89
N ALA A 105 22.26 -3.84 -22.83
CA ALA A 105 21.48 -3.68 -21.61
C ALA A 105 22.13 -2.73 -20.60
N ASP A 106 21.31 -1.85 -20.02
CA ASP A 106 21.70 -1.05 -18.84
C ASP A 106 21.47 -1.84 -17.54
N LEU A 107 20.49 -2.75 -17.55
CA LEU A 107 20.16 -3.63 -16.45
C LEU A 107 19.76 -5.02 -16.98
N VAL A 108 20.31 -6.06 -16.39
CA VAL A 108 19.83 -7.45 -16.57
C VAL A 108 19.25 -7.95 -15.26
N THR A 109 18.03 -8.46 -15.29
CA THR A 109 17.42 -9.22 -14.19
C THR A 109 17.31 -10.68 -14.58
N SER A 110 17.50 -11.61 -13.64
CA SER A 110 17.24 -13.03 -13.83
C SER A 110 16.96 -13.68 -12.48
N PHE A 111 15.70 -13.92 -12.16
CA PHE A 111 15.30 -14.44 -10.86
C PHE A 111 14.87 -15.89 -10.99
N GLU A 112 15.51 -16.76 -10.22
CA GLU A 112 15.26 -18.21 -10.20
C GLU A 112 15.47 -18.83 -11.59
N THR A 113 16.74 -18.93 -12.01
CA THR A 113 17.10 -19.32 -13.38
C THR A 113 18.39 -20.11 -13.43
N ILE A 114 19.42 -19.67 -12.72
CA ILE A 114 20.76 -20.27 -12.80
C ILE A 114 20.76 -21.74 -12.35
N GLU A 115 19.85 -22.12 -11.45
CA GLU A 115 19.62 -23.50 -11.01
C GLU A 115 18.94 -24.36 -12.07
N HIS A 116 18.22 -23.76 -13.02
CA HIS A 116 17.51 -24.46 -14.09
C HIS A 116 18.39 -24.72 -15.33
N VAL A 117 19.43 -23.92 -15.55
CA VAL A 117 20.25 -24.05 -16.76
C VAL A 117 21.19 -25.27 -16.68
N PRO A 118 21.35 -26.06 -17.77
CA PRO A 118 22.24 -27.23 -17.76
C PRO A 118 23.72 -26.91 -17.50
N ASP A 119 24.18 -25.72 -17.89
CA ASP A 119 25.54 -25.23 -17.63
C ASP A 119 25.49 -23.80 -17.07
N PRO A 120 25.52 -23.65 -15.74
CA PRO A 120 25.55 -22.35 -15.07
C PRO A 120 26.72 -21.45 -15.52
N ASN A 121 27.88 -22.03 -15.85
CA ASN A 121 29.03 -21.24 -16.27
C ASN A 121 28.80 -20.58 -17.63
N LYS A 122 28.15 -21.30 -18.57
CA LYS A 122 27.80 -20.74 -19.88
C LYS A 122 26.84 -19.57 -19.73
N PHE A 123 25.88 -19.63 -18.81
CA PHE A 123 24.99 -18.53 -18.50
C PHE A 123 25.74 -17.32 -17.90
N LEU A 124 26.58 -17.55 -16.89
CA LEU A 124 27.40 -16.48 -16.29
C LEU A 124 28.37 -15.85 -17.31
N ASP A 125 28.93 -16.65 -18.22
CA ASP A 125 29.77 -16.17 -19.31
C ASP A 125 29.01 -15.29 -20.31
N ALA A 126 27.78 -15.64 -20.65
CA ALA A 126 26.92 -14.80 -21.50
C ALA A 126 26.64 -13.43 -20.84
N LEU A 127 26.34 -13.43 -19.54
CA LEU A 127 26.08 -12.21 -18.76
C LEU A 127 27.27 -11.24 -18.70
N LYS A 128 28.52 -11.70 -18.89
CA LYS A 128 29.72 -10.81 -18.96
C LYS A 128 29.69 -9.82 -20.12
N SER A 129 28.85 -10.06 -21.13
CA SER A 129 28.63 -9.10 -22.22
C SER A 129 27.97 -7.81 -21.72
N CYS A 130 27.10 -7.89 -20.70
CA CYS A 130 26.46 -6.72 -20.08
C CYS A 130 27.49 -5.80 -19.43
N LYS A 131 27.43 -4.52 -19.77
CA LYS A 131 28.26 -3.47 -19.15
C LYS A 131 27.53 -2.74 -18.02
N GLY A 132 26.20 -2.71 -18.09
CA GLY A 132 25.30 -2.19 -17.07
C GLY A 132 25.26 -3.05 -15.80
N GLN A 133 24.20 -2.93 -15.02
CA GLN A 133 24.01 -3.72 -13.79
C GLN A 133 23.43 -5.10 -14.12
N ILE A 134 23.74 -6.09 -13.29
CA ILE A 134 23.18 -7.44 -13.40
C ILE A 134 22.69 -7.85 -12.02
N VAL A 135 21.46 -8.34 -11.95
CA VAL A 135 20.85 -8.86 -10.72
C VAL A 135 20.37 -10.27 -11.01
N ILE A 136 20.90 -11.24 -10.26
CA ILE A 136 20.49 -12.63 -10.37
C ILE A 136 20.15 -13.22 -9.01
N SER A 137 19.14 -14.09 -8.93
CA SER A 137 18.81 -14.83 -7.72
C SER A 137 18.78 -16.34 -7.95
N THR A 138 18.92 -17.08 -6.86
CA THR A 138 18.83 -18.54 -6.84
C THR A 138 18.26 -19.01 -5.49
N PRO A 139 17.58 -20.16 -5.43
CA PRO A 139 17.07 -20.69 -4.17
C PRO A 139 18.23 -21.19 -3.32
N ASN A 140 18.11 -21.03 -2.01
CA ASN A 140 19.10 -21.56 -1.09
C ASN A 140 18.90 -23.07 -0.89
N ARG A 141 19.89 -23.89 -1.26
CA ARG A 141 19.86 -25.35 -1.06
C ARG A 141 19.52 -25.74 0.37
N LYS A 142 19.98 -24.97 1.38
CA LYS A 142 19.72 -25.27 2.80
C LYS A 142 18.25 -25.22 3.16
N THR A 143 17.46 -24.41 2.46
CA THR A 143 16.02 -24.26 2.70
C THR A 143 15.19 -25.08 1.71
N HIS A 144 15.62 -25.20 0.45
CA HIS A 144 14.86 -25.84 -0.62
C HIS A 144 15.14 -27.35 -0.76
N SER A 145 16.39 -27.79 -0.53
CA SER A 145 16.78 -29.21 -0.51
C SER A 145 17.59 -29.53 0.76
N PRO A 146 16.99 -29.39 1.96
CA PRO A 146 17.71 -29.51 3.23
C PRO A 146 18.39 -30.88 3.37
N GLY A 147 19.70 -30.86 3.61
CA GLY A 147 20.53 -32.07 3.75
C GLY A 147 21.19 -32.56 2.47
N ASN A 148 20.81 -32.03 1.30
CA ASN A 148 21.49 -32.34 0.04
C ASN A 148 22.89 -31.70 -0.02
N ARG A 149 23.83 -32.41 -0.63
CA ARG A 149 25.13 -31.89 -1.08
C ARG A 149 24.98 -31.25 -2.46
N LEU A 150 26.00 -30.53 -2.92
CA LEU A 150 25.97 -29.82 -4.20
C LEU A 150 25.79 -30.78 -5.40
N GLU A 151 26.36 -31.98 -5.31
CA GLU A 151 26.26 -33.01 -6.35
C GLU A 151 24.97 -33.85 -6.31
N ASP A 152 24.15 -33.68 -5.27
CA ASP A 152 22.90 -34.43 -5.13
C ASP A 152 21.80 -33.76 -5.96
N GLN A 153 20.93 -34.57 -6.58
CA GLN A 153 19.79 -34.06 -7.35
C GLN A 153 18.87 -33.22 -6.43
N PRO A 154 18.59 -31.95 -6.79
CA PRO A 154 17.63 -31.12 -6.05
C PRO A 154 16.25 -31.75 -5.88
N LEU A 155 15.54 -31.38 -4.82
CA LEU A 155 14.17 -31.83 -4.58
C LEU A 155 13.19 -31.29 -5.62
N ASN A 156 13.43 -30.07 -6.10
CA ASN A 156 12.73 -29.58 -7.28
C ASN A 156 13.27 -30.28 -8.53
N GLN A 157 12.41 -31.07 -9.18
CA GLN A 157 12.76 -31.84 -10.38
C GLN A 157 13.24 -30.99 -11.58
N PHE A 158 12.94 -29.69 -11.58
CA PHE A 158 13.34 -28.77 -12.63
C PHE A 158 14.71 -28.14 -12.39
N HIS A 159 15.30 -28.29 -11.20
CA HIS A 159 16.62 -27.76 -10.88
C HIS A 159 17.70 -28.79 -11.23
N THR A 160 18.78 -28.29 -11.83
CA THR A 160 19.99 -29.04 -12.15
C THR A 160 20.97 -29.03 -10.99
N VAL A 161 21.05 -27.92 -10.26
CA VAL A 161 21.92 -27.71 -9.10
C VAL A 161 21.33 -26.62 -8.22
N GLU A 162 21.46 -26.75 -6.90
CA GLU A 162 21.12 -25.70 -5.94
C GLU A 162 22.35 -25.37 -5.08
N TRP A 163 22.58 -24.10 -4.81
CA TRP A 163 23.74 -23.64 -4.04
C TRP A 163 23.35 -23.22 -2.63
N THR A 164 24.26 -23.39 -1.68
CA THR A 164 24.23 -22.61 -0.44
C THR A 164 24.65 -21.16 -0.71
N PRO A 165 24.34 -20.20 0.19
CA PRO A 165 24.67 -18.79 -0.05
C PRO A 165 26.17 -18.54 -0.27
N SER A 166 27.03 -19.26 0.45
CA SER A 166 28.49 -19.17 0.27
C SER A 166 28.97 -19.77 -1.05
N GLU A 167 28.44 -20.94 -1.44
CA GLU A 167 28.82 -21.58 -2.71
C GLU A 167 28.38 -20.72 -3.91
N PHE A 168 27.19 -20.11 -3.83
CA PHE A 168 26.72 -19.18 -4.84
C PHE A 168 27.61 -17.93 -4.89
N SER A 169 27.98 -17.38 -3.72
CA SER A 169 28.90 -16.25 -3.64
C SER A 169 30.25 -16.52 -4.31
N ASP A 170 30.86 -17.67 -4.00
CA ASP A 170 32.13 -18.10 -4.61
C ASP A 170 32.00 -18.26 -6.13
N LEU A 171 30.89 -18.85 -6.60
CA LEU A 171 30.60 -18.99 -8.02
C LEU A 171 30.54 -17.62 -8.71
N ILE A 172 29.80 -16.66 -8.16
CA ILE A 172 29.66 -15.32 -8.75
C ILE A 172 30.99 -14.57 -8.73
N LEU A 173 31.70 -14.57 -7.60
CA LEU A 173 32.97 -13.86 -7.46
C LEU A 173 34.05 -14.39 -8.41
N SER A 174 34.07 -15.71 -8.66
CA SER A 174 35.00 -16.31 -9.62
C SER A 174 34.73 -15.90 -11.07
N HIS A 175 33.47 -15.63 -11.43
CA HIS A 175 33.09 -15.20 -12.78
C HIS A 175 33.23 -13.69 -12.98
N PHE A 176 33.05 -12.88 -11.95
CA PHE A 176 33.10 -11.42 -12.03
C PHE A 176 34.20 -10.79 -11.14
N PRO A 177 35.47 -11.24 -11.24
CA PRO A 177 36.53 -10.86 -10.29
C PRO A 177 36.96 -9.38 -10.36
N THR A 178 36.55 -8.67 -11.42
CA THR A 178 36.91 -7.26 -11.64
C THR A 178 35.74 -6.30 -11.48
N ARG A 179 34.55 -6.82 -11.18
CA ARG A 179 33.32 -6.03 -11.00
C ARG A 179 33.03 -5.91 -9.51
N GLN A 180 32.37 -4.82 -9.12
CA GLN A 180 31.74 -4.78 -7.79
C GLN A 180 30.64 -5.85 -7.74
N VAL A 181 30.66 -6.66 -6.69
CA VAL A 181 29.61 -7.64 -6.40
C VAL A 181 29.13 -7.42 -4.97
N ARG A 182 27.82 -7.26 -4.81
CA ARG A 182 27.13 -7.22 -3.52
C ARG A 182 26.15 -8.38 -3.46
N PHE A 183 25.94 -8.91 -2.28
CA PHE A 183 25.00 -10.00 -2.05
C PHE A 183 23.86 -9.52 -1.17
N LEU A 184 22.66 -9.97 -1.51
CA LEU A 184 21.45 -9.78 -0.72
C LEU A 184 20.87 -11.14 -0.37
N SER A 185 20.13 -11.17 0.74
CA SER A 185 19.41 -12.33 1.21
C SER A 185 17.93 -11.98 1.31
N GLN A 186 17.08 -12.83 0.76
CA GLN A 186 15.64 -12.75 0.97
C GLN A 186 15.26 -13.65 2.14
N GLU A 187 14.69 -13.06 3.19
CA GLU A 187 14.33 -13.77 4.40
C GLU A 187 13.22 -14.81 4.12
N GLY A 188 13.23 -15.94 4.84
CA GLY A 188 12.17 -16.96 4.73
C GLY A 188 10.94 -16.70 5.60
N ARG A 189 11.01 -15.72 6.49
CA ARG A 189 9.87 -15.28 7.31
C ARG A 189 9.06 -14.23 6.56
N TRP A 190 7.74 -14.22 6.72
CA TRP A 190 6.88 -13.18 6.18
C TRP A 190 7.30 -11.78 6.72
N PRO A 191 7.37 -10.73 5.87
CA PRO A 191 6.93 -10.71 4.47
C PRO A 191 8.00 -11.14 3.47
N GLY A 192 9.19 -11.58 3.87
CA GLY A 192 10.24 -11.99 2.92
C GLY A 192 11.22 -10.88 2.55
N LEU A 193 11.53 -10.00 3.51
CA LEU A 193 12.36 -8.82 3.29
C LEU A 193 13.72 -9.16 2.64
N ILE A 194 14.16 -8.29 1.74
CA ILE A 194 15.46 -8.38 1.09
C ILE A 194 16.44 -7.47 1.82
N ARG A 195 17.53 -8.04 2.34
CA ARG A 195 18.56 -7.31 3.09
C ARG A 195 19.93 -7.55 2.51
N GLU A 196 20.80 -6.55 2.62
CA GLU A 196 22.20 -6.72 2.25
C GLU A 196 22.93 -7.67 3.19
N GLY A 197 23.72 -8.55 2.60
CA GLY A 197 24.47 -9.59 3.27
C GLY A 197 24.12 -10.99 2.79
N LEU A 198 25.00 -11.93 3.12
CA LEU A 198 24.76 -13.36 2.97
C LEU A 198 24.29 -13.92 4.31
N VAL A 199 23.05 -14.38 4.33
CA VAL A 199 22.41 -15.01 5.49
C VAL A 199 22.23 -16.48 5.18
N ASP A 200 22.74 -17.34 6.08
CA ASP A 200 22.90 -18.76 5.82
C ASP A 200 21.57 -19.52 5.61
N ASP A 201 20.53 -19.08 6.33
CA ASP A 201 19.18 -19.62 6.33
C ASP A 201 18.19 -18.75 5.52
N ALA A 202 18.69 -17.86 4.66
CA ALA A 202 17.86 -17.11 3.73
C ALA A 202 17.06 -18.05 2.82
N MET A 203 15.87 -17.63 2.40
CA MET A 203 15.09 -18.39 1.41
C MET A 203 15.76 -18.34 0.04
N TYR A 204 16.17 -17.14 -0.38
CA TYR A 204 16.84 -16.90 -1.66
C TYR A 204 18.11 -16.07 -1.47
N THR A 205 19.11 -16.32 -2.29
CA THR A 205 20.33 -15.51 -2.36
C THR A 205 20.32 -14.71 -3.66
N ILE A 206 20.66 -13.43 -3.59
CA ILE A 206 20.67 -12.51 -4.74
C ILE A 206 22.08 -11.96 -4.89
N ALA A 207 22.62 -11.98 -6.10
CA ALA A 207 23.86 -11.31 -6.45
C ALA A 207 23.55 -10.07 -7.29
N VAL A 208 24.16 -8.95 -6.90
CA VAL A 208 24.09 -7.67 -7.58
C VAL A 208 25.48 -7.34 -8.09
N ILE A 209 25.66 -7.33 -9.41
CA ILE A 209 26.95 -7.19 -10.09
C ILE A 209 26.95 -5.88 -10.88
N GLY A 210 27.90 -5.00 -10.57
CA GLY A 210 28.00 -3.66 -11.15
C GLY A 210 27.96 -2.59 -10.07
N GLU A 211 28.34 -1.37 -10.47
CA GLU A 211 28.36 -0.22 -9.57
C GLU A 211 26.95 0.37 -9.38
N GLY A 212 26.71 1.02 -8.24
CA GLY A 212 25.48 1.75 -7.97
C GLY A 212 25.01 1.59 -6.52
N GLU A 213 24.17 2.53 -6.09
CA GLU A 213 23.49 2.43 -4.81
C GLU A 213 22.34 1.44 -4.91
N LEU A 214 22.22 0.56 -3.91
CA LEU A 214 21.07 -0.33 -3.81
C LEU A 214 19.81 0.47 -3.49
N PRO A 215 18.65 0.05 -4.00
CA PRO A 215 17.36 0.58 -3.60
C PRO A 215 17.22 0.60 -2.07
N GLN A 216 16.74 1.72 -1.55
CA GLN A 216 16.36 1.88 -0.15
C GLN A 216 14.85 2.11 -0.10
N TRP A 217 14.19 1.41 0.82
CA TRP A 217 12.75 1.45 0.96
C TRP A 217 12.36 1.99 2.33
N PRO A 218 11.55 3.06 2.39
CA PRO A 218 11.11 3.65 3.64
C PRO A 218 10.41 2.65 4.57
N ARG A 219 10.59 2.77 5.88
CA ARG A 219 9.83 2.01 6.86
C ARG A 219 8.47 2.66 7.10
N LEU A 220 7.39 1.87 7.01
CA LEU A 220 6.01 2.36 7.11
C LEU A 220 5.32 1.88 8.38
N GLY A 221 4.64 2.79 9.08
CA GLY A 221 3.76 2.47 10.20
C GLY A 221 2.31 2.72 9.79
N ILE A 222 1.48 1.68 9.73
CA ILE A 222 0.10 1.77 9.24
C ILE A 222 -0.90 1.55 10.38
N SER A 223 -1.73 2.55 10.65
CA SER A 223 -2.89 2.45 11.55
C SER A 223 -4.12 1.99 10.77
N ILE A 224 -4.75 0.91 11.24
CA ILE A 224 -5.99 0.37 10.66
C ILE A 224 -7.02 0.17 11.78
N PRO A 225 -8.01 1.07 11.93
CA PRO A 225 -9.16 0.81 12.76
C PRO A 225 -10.12 -0.16 12.08
N THR A 226 -10.59 -1.16 12.81
CA THR A 226 -11.47 -2.20 12.25
C THR A 226 -12.52 -2.66 13.24
N CYS A 227 -13.70 -3.04 12.71
CA CYS A 227 -14.68 -3.85 13.42
C CYS A 227 -14.78 -5.29 12.86
N ASN A 228 -13.93 -5.64 11.87
CA ASN A 228 -13.96 -6.88 11.11
C ASN A 228 -12.55 -7.43 10.82
N ALA A 229 -12.20 -8.53 11.48
CA ALA A 229 -10.87 -9.12 11.37
C ALA A 229 -10.54 -9.68 9.97
N SER A 230 -11.52 -10.21 9.24
CA SER A 230 -11.27 -10.86 7.94
C SER A 230 -10.84 -9.86 6.88
N ARG A 231 -11.49 -8.69 6.81
CA ARG A 231 -11.12 -7.64 5.86
C ARG A 231 -9.71 -7.12 6.14
N THR A 232 -9.42 -6.91 7.42
CA THR A 232 -8.10 -6.47 7.89
C THR A 232 -6.99 -7.43 7.46
N GLN A 233 -7.22 -8.74 7.53
CA GLN A 233 -6.23 -9.75 7.08
C GLN A 233 -5.91 -9.61 5.60
N ASP A 234 -6.92 -9.47 4.73
CA ASP A 234 -6.72 -9.31 3.29
C ASP A 234 -5.93 -8.02 2.96
N ALA A 235 -6.22 -6.91 3.66
CA ALA A 235 -5.51 -5.66 3.50
C ALA A 235 -4.03 -5.78 3.89
N ILE A 236 -3.73 -6.38 5.06
CA ILE A 236 -2.36 -6.62 5.52
C ILE A 236 -1.59 -7.49 4.53
N LEU A 237 -2.18 -8.58 4.06
CA LEU A 237 -1.57 -9.48 3.08
C LEU A 237 -1.27 -8.74 1.77
N GLY A 238 -2.19 -7.93 1.27
CA GLY A 238 -2.00 -7.13 0.07
C GLY A 238 -0.85 -6.13 0.20
N PHE A 239 -0.81 -5.35 1.29
CA PHE A 239 0.25 -4.36 1.52
C PHE A 239 1.63 -5.02 1.66
N THR A 240 1.74 -6.09 2.44
CA THR A 240 3.00 -6.78 2.69
C THR A 240 3.52 -7.56 1.49
N LYS A 241 2.63 -8.12 0.66
CA LYS A 241 2.99 -8.80 -0.59
C LYS A 241 3.61 -7.85 -1.61
N PHE A 242 3.08 -6.63 -1.72
CA PHE A 242 3.47 -5.68 -2.77
C PHE A 242 4.32 -4.50 -2.27
N TYR A 243 4.88 -4.60 -1.07
CA TYR A 243 5.85 -3.62 -0.56
C TYR A 243 7.18 -4.30 -0.21
N PRO A 244 8.31 -3.87 -0.81
CA PRO A 244 9.63 -4.46 -0.54
C PRO A 244 10.30 -3.91 0.73
N GLY A 245 9.76 -2.84 1.33
CA GLY A 245 10.29 -2.23 2.55
C GLY A 245 9.69 -2.78 3.84
N GLU A 246 10.19 -2.30 4.96
CA GLU A 246 9.66 -2.64 6.28
C GLU A 246 8.30 -1.99 6.51
N ILE A 247 7.36 -2.76 7.08
CA ILE A 247 6.00 -2.31 7.35
C ILE A 247 5.51 -2.93 8.66
N GLU A 248 4.91 -2.09 9.50
CA GLU A 248 4.24 -2.52 10.73
C GLU A 248 2.83 -1.93 10.79
N PHE A 249 1.95 -2.65 11.46
CA PHE A 249 0.53 -2.34 11.55
C PHE A 249 0.11 -2.19 13.00
N ALA A 250 -0.52 -1.06 13.32
CA ALA A 250 -1.31 -0.90 14.53
C ALA A 250 -2.78 -1.16 14.19
N ILE A 251 -3.26 -2.35 14.54
CA ILE A 251 -4.63 -2.78 14.30
C ILE A 251 -5.46 -2.41 15.51
N VAL A 252 -6.39 -1.47 15.35
CA VAL A 252 -7.29 -1.03 16.42
C VAL A 252 -8.58 -1.81 16.30
N ALA A 253 -8.77 -2.81 17.16
CA ALA A 253 -10.03 -3.54 17.30
C ALA A 253 -11.07 -2.61 17.93
N ASN A 254 -11.81 -1.91 17.08
CA ASN A 254 -12.59 -0.73 17.41
C ASN A 254 -14.05 -1.10 17.71
N GLY A 255 -14.30 -1.62 18.91
CA GLY A 255 -15.62 -2.16 19.28
C GLY A 255 -15.93 -3.50 18.63
N CYS A 256 -14.90 -4.31 18.33
CA CYS A 256 -15.04 -5.67 17.81
C CYS A 256 -15.74 -6.60 18.81
N ASP A 257 -16.49 -7.58 18.30
CA ASP A 257 -16.95 -8.69 19.13
C ASP A 257 -15.80 -9.66 19.49
N GLN A 258 -16.07 -10.59 20.41
CA GLN A 258 -15.07 -11.54 20.88
C GLN A 258 -14.57 -12.51 19.80
N ALA A 259 -15.37 -12.79 18.76
CA ALA A 259 -14.95 -13.66 17.67
C ALA A 259 -13.91 -12.98 16.80
N HIS A 260 -14.14 -11.72 16.43
CA HIS A 260 -13.19 -10.90 15.67
C HIS A 260 -11.94 -10.58 16.48
N ILE A 261 -12.07 -10.26 17.78
CA ILE A 261 -10.89 -10.08 18.67
C ILE A 261 -10.03 -11.37 18.68
N GLY A 262 -10.66 -12.55 18.77
CA GLY A 262 -9.95 -13.82 18.72
C GLY A 262 -9.17 -14.03 17.41
N GLN A 263 -9.77 -13.66 16.28
CA GLN A 263 -9.11 -13.72 14.96
C GLN A 263 -7.92 -12.77 14.85
N LEU A 264 -8.07 -11.52 15.33
CA LEU A 264 -6.99 -10.54 15.34
C LEU A 264 -5.83 -10.95 16.26
N LYS A 265 -6.13 -11.54 17.43
CA LYS A 265 -5.10 -12.12 18.31
C LYS A 265 -4.36 -13.28 17.65
N SER A 266 -5.06 -14.14 16.92
CA SER A 266 -4.43 -15.20 16.15
C SER A 266 -3.47 -14.63 15.11
N LEU A 267 -3.88 -13.59 14.37
CA LEU A 267 -3.04 -12.91 13.39
C LEU A 267 -1.79 -12.29 14.03
N GLN A 268 -1.96 -11.53 15.12
CA GLN A 268 -0.83 -10.97 15.87
C GLN A 268 0.14 -12.06 16.33
N ASN A 269 -0.35 -13.20 16.82
CA ASN A 269 0.52 -14.29 17.26
C ASN A 269 1.28 -14.98 16.13
N GLU A 270 0.72 -14.99 14.92
CA GLU A 270 1.34 -15.57 13.73
C GLU A 270 2.45 -14.68 13.17
N ILE A 271 2.27 -13.35 13.26
CA ILE A 271 3.19 -12.34 12.73
C ILE A 271 3.45 -11.18 13.73
N PRO A 272 3.98 -11.48 14.93
CA PRO A 272 4.05 -10.54 16.06
C PRO A 272 5.07 -9.40 15.86
N HIS A 273 5.95 -9.52 14.87
CA HIS A 273 6.93 -8.51 14.51
C HIS A 273 6.39 -7.46 13.53
N ILE A 274 5.18 -7.65 13.00
CA ILE A 274 4.55 -6.68 12.07
C ILE A 274 3.12 -6.28 12.47
N VAL A 275 2.40 -7.07 13.27
CA VAL A 275 1.01 -6.75 13.67
C VAL A 275 0.94 -6.50 15.17
N HIS A 276 0.47 -5.31 15.52
CA HIS A 276 0.28 -4.86 16.89
C HIS A 276 -1.20 -4.59 17.14
N LEU A 277 -1.82 -5.39 17.99
CA LEU A 277 -3.25 -5.27 18.31
C LEU A 277 -3.48 -4.29 19.47
N ILE A 278 -4.39 -3.35 19.25
CA ILE A 278 -4.90 -2.40 20.24
C ILE A 278 -6.39 -2.68 20.42
N GLU A 279 -6.82 -3.02 21.63
CA GLU A 279 -8.21 -3.37 21.92
C GLU A 279 -8.96 -2.16 22.47
N GLU A 280 -10.03 -1.74 21.79
CA GLU A 280 -10.97 -0.72 22.26
C GLU A 280 -12.34 -1.36 22.46
N SER A 281 -12.89 -1.24 23.66
CA SER A 281 -14.15 -1.92 24.05
C SER A 281 -15.39 -1.34 23.36
N GLU A 282 -15.30 -0.10 22.90
CA GLU A 282 -16.36 0.63 22.22
C GLU A 282 -15.88 1.06 20.83
N ASN A 283 -16.82 1.25 19.91
CA ASN A 283 -16.49 1.80 18.60
C ASN A 283 -16.25 3.31 18.75
N LEU A 284 -14.99 3.74 18.63
CA LEU A 284 -14.59 5.12 18.73
C LEU A 284 -14.93 5.94 17.47
N GLY A 285 -15.35 5.29 16.39
CA GLY A 285 -15.41 5.88 15.06
C GLY A 285 -14.08 5.82 14.33
N TYR A 286 -14.10 6.21 13.05
CA TYR A 286 -12.93 6.09 12.17
C TYR A 286 -11.74 6.94 12.63
N GLY A 287 -11.93 8.26 12.77
CA GLY A 287 -10.85 9.19 13.08
C GLY A 287 -10.17 8.91 14.43
N ARG A 288 -10.96 8.66 15.49
CA ARG A 288 -10.39 8.31 16.80
C ARG A 288 -9.70 6.95 16.77
N GLY A 289 -10.31 5.94 16.14
CA GLY A 289 -9.66 4.63 15.97
C GLY A 289 -8.33 4.75 15.25
N ALA A 290 -8.27 5.50 14.14
CA ALA A 290 -7.03 5.76 13.42
C ALA A 290 -5.99 6.49 14.30
N ASN A 291 -6.41 7.48 15.09
CA ASN A 291 -5.53 8.18 16.03
C ASN A 291 -4.93 7.25 17.08
N ARG A 292 -5.68 6.27 17.62
CA ARG A 292 -5.16 5.30 18.60
C ARG A 292 -4.00 4.49 18.03
N GLY A 293 -4.14 4.02 16.79
CA GLY A 293 -3.08 3.27 16.12
C GLY A 293 -1.88 4.15 15.77
N LEU A 294 -2.11 5.39 15.30
CA LEU A 294 -1.02 6.35 15.07
C LEU A 294 -0.28 6.70 16.36
N ASP A 295 -0.99 6.91 17.48
CA ASP A 295 -0.39 7.21 18.79
C ASP A 295 0.54 6.09 19.24
N TYR A 296 0.10 4.84 19.11
CA TYR A 296 0.92 3.67 19.39
C TYR A 296 2.18 3.65 18.50
N LEU A 297 2.02 3.75 17.18
CA LEU A 297 3.16 3.74 16.24
C LEU A 297 4.14 4.89 16.51
N TRP A 298 3.64 6.07 16.87
CA TRP A 298 4.44 7.25 17.17
C TRP A 298 5.27 7.09 18.44
N GLN A 299 4.80 6.29 19.41
CA GLN A 299 5.50 6.05 20.67
C GLN A 299 6.48 4.86 20.60
N GLU A 300 6.18 3.85 19.79
CA GLU A 300 6.93 2.59 19.76
C GLU A 300 8.23 2.66 18.97
N ALA A 301 8.17 3.21 17.74
CA ALA A 301 9.30 3.16 16.83
C ALA A 301 9.35 4.36 15.87
N TRP A 302 10.53 4.59 15.32
CA TRP A 302 10.71 5.55 14.24
C TRP A 302 10.30 4.93 12.90
N PHE A 303 9.31 5.54 12.25
CA PHE A 303 8.89 5.23 10.88
C PHE A 303 9.27 6.39 9.97
N ASP A 304 9.65 6.09 8.72
CA ASP A 304 9.95 7.14 7.74
C ASP A 304 8.67 7.85 7.33
N TYR A 305 7.56 7.10 7.20
CA TYR A 305 6.22 7.63 6.95
C TYR A 305 5.16 6.88 7.75
N TYR A 306 4.09 7.60 8.09
CA TYR A 306 2.93 7.06 8.80
C TYR A 306 1.76 6.95 7.84
N VAL A 307 0.90 5.95 8.04
CA VAL A 307 -0.26 5.71 7.19
C VAL A 307 -1.49 5.54 8.04
N VAL A 308 -2.60 6.07 7.54
CA VAL A 308 -3.94 5.66 7.96
C VAL A 308 -4.60 4.96 6.78
N SER A 309 -5.19 3.79 7.00
CA SER A 309 -5.88 3.02 5.97
C SER A 309 -7.17 2.43 6.51
N ASN A 310 -8.16 2.30 5.63
CA ASN A 310 -9.32 1.45 5.88
C ASN A 310 -8.91 -0.02 5.99
N ASP A 311 -9.77 -0.83 6.61
CA ASP A 311 -9.62 -2.27 6.74
C ASP A 311 -10.17 -3.05 5.54
N ASP A 312 -10.97 -2.41 4.68
CA ASP A 312 -11.69 -3.02 3.56
C ASP A 312 -11.10 -2.67 2.18
N VAL A 313 -9.78 -2.69 2.10
CA VAL A 313 -9.01 -2.31 0.91
C VAL A 313 -8.09 -3.42 0.39
N TYR A 314 -7.76 -3.37 -0.89
CA TYR A 314 -6.76 -4.24 -1.51
C TYR A 314 -5.89 -3.47 -2.52
N PRO A 315 -4.56 -3.38 -2.31
CA PRO A 315 -3.67 -2.60 -3.16
C PRO A 315 -3.41 -3.28 -4.51
N SER A 316 -3.23 -2.47 -5.57
CA SER A 316 -2.62 -2.97 -6.80
C SER A 316 -1.15 -3.36 -6.59
N VAL A 317 -0.59 -4.15 -7.50
CA VAL A 317 0.87 -4.26 -7.64
C VAL A 317 1.45 -2.85 -7.74
N ASP A 318 2.59 -2.63 -7.08
CA ASP A 318 3.30 -1.34 -7.05
C ASP A 318 2.58 -0.18 -6.34
N PHE A 319 1.49 -0.44 -5.61
CA PHE A 319 0.75 0.61 -4.91
C PHE A 319 1.63 1.40 -3.91
N LEU A 320 2.12 0.74 -2.84
CA LEU A 320 2.95 1.41 -1.83
C LEU A 320 4.28 1.95 -2.39
N PRO A 321 4.99 1.22 -3.27
CA PRO A 321 6.18 1.76 -3.93
C PRO A 321 5.93 3.08 -4.68
N GLN A 322 4.81 3.22 -5.40
CA GLN A 322 4.45 4.49 -6.04
C GLN A 322 4.19 5.59 -5.02
N MET A 323 3.45 5.29 -3.94
CA MET A 323 3.15 6.26 -2.89
C MET A 323 4.42 6.84 -2.26
N VAL A 324 5.36 5.98 -1.84
CA VAL A 324 6.60 6.43 -1.17
C VAL A 324 7.58 7.09 -2.14
N THR A 325 7.62 6.64 -3.40
CA THR A 325 8.45 7.27 -4.44
C THR A 325 7.94 8.68 -4.71
N ALA A 326 6.63 8.87 -4.88
CA ALA A 326 6.03 10.18 -5.13
C ALA A 326 6.33 11.15 -3.98
N LEU A 327 6.18 10.72 -2.72
CA LEU A 327 6.50 11.56 -1.56
C LEU A 327 7.97 12.01 -1.59
N GLY A 328 8.89 11.07 -1.82
CA GLY A 328 10.32 11.36 -1.92
C GLY A 328 10.66 12.34 -3.05
N GLU A 329 10.09 12.18 -4.23
CA GLU A 329 10.31 13.07 -5.37
C GLU A 329 9.71 14.47 -5.16
N LEU A 330 8.52 14.56 -4.55
CA LEU A 330 7.90 15.85 -4.21
C LEU A 330 8.73 16.60 -3.16
N LYS A 331 9.32 15.90 -2.18
CA LYS A 331 10.28 16.49 -1.24
C LYS A 331 11.55 17.01 -1.93
N LYS A 332 12.12 16.25 -2.86
CA LYS A 332 13.30 16.69 -3.65
C LYS A 332 13.02 17.95 -4.46
N GLN A 333 11.76 18.19 -4.82
CA GLN A 333 11.31 19.39 -5.53
C GLN A 333 10.93 20.56 -4.60
N ASP A 334 11.14 20.44 -3.28
CA ASP A 334 10.80 21.45 -2.28
C ASP A 334 9.31 21.85 -2.29
N LEU A 335 8.42 20.89 -2.60
CA LEU A 335 6.97 21.11 -2.67
C LEU A 335 6.26 20.94 -1.31
N ASN A 336 7.01 20.63 -0.25
CA ASN A 336 6.52 20.41 1.12
C ASN A 336 5.29 19.48 1.22
N PRO A 337 5.34 18.25 0.67
CA PRO A 337 4.22 17.31 0.74
C PRO A 337 3.95 16.87 2.18
N GLY A 338 2.74 17.10 2.69
CA GLY A 338 2.32 16.65 4.03
C GLY A 338 1.51 15.36 4.00
N VAL A 339 0.59 15.24 3.03
CA VAL A 339 -0.27 14.05 2.90
C VAL A 339 -0.40 13.65 1.44
N LEU A 340 -0.22 12.36 1.16
CA LEU A 340 -0.49 11.75 -0.13
C LEU A 340 -1.68 10.80 -0.03
N GLY A 341 -2.53 10.83 -1.04
CA GLY A 341 -3.63 9.88 -1.24
C GLY A 341 -3.52 9.16 -2.57
N CYS A 342 -4.27 8.07 -2.70
CA CYS A 342 -4.29 7.24 -3.88
C CYS A 342 -5.55 7.45 -4.74
N VAL A 343 -5.58 6.84 -5.93
CA VAL A 343 -6.83 6.67 -6.68
C VAL A 343 -7.53 5.35 -6.29
N THR A 344 -8.84 5.30 -6.42
CA THR A 344 -9.67 4.15 -6.00
C THR A 344 -10.96 4.05 -6.82
N ASN A 345 -11.66 2.91 -6.75
CA ASN A 345 -12.93 2.67 -7.46
C ASN A 345 -14.15 3.31 -6.78
N GLU A 346 -14.13 3.43 -5.45
CA GLU A 346 -15.33 3.78 -4.69
C GLU A 346 -15.02 4.83 -3.61
N ILE A 347 -15.08 6.10 -4.02
CA ILE A 347 -15.00 7.26 -3.11
C ILE A 347 -15.67 8.49 -3.76
N SER A 348 -15.88 9.57 -3.02
CA SER A 348 -16.29 10.87 -3.56
C SER A 348 -15.08 11.71 -4.01
N GLY A 349 -15.27 12.55 -5.04
CA GLY A 349 -14.24 13.48 -5.51
C GLY A 349 -13.27 12.90 -6.54
N SER A 350 -12.13 13.57 -6.71
CA SER A 350 -11.15 13.30 -7.79
C SER A 350 -10.42 11.97 -7.67
N GLN A 351 -10.33 11.41 -6.47
CA GLN A 351 -9.66 10.12 -6.24
C GLN A 351 -10.47 8.94 -6.79
N ARG A 352 -11.73 9.12 -7.18
CA ARG A 352 -12.51 8.08 -7.85
C ARG A 352 -12.13 8.00 -9.32
N VAL A 353 -11.64 6.84 -9.75
CA VAL A 353 -11.27 6.56 -11.13
C VAL A 353 -11.97 5.32 -11.67
N ASP A 354 -12.19 5.29 -12.99
CA ASP A 354 -12.64 4.11 -13.70
C ASP A 354 -11.44 3.47 -14.41
N ILE A 355 -10.94 2.37 -13.84
CA ILE A 355 -9.84 1.59 -14.43
C ILE A 355 -10.33 0.48 -15.36
N GLY A 356 -11.64 0.40 -15.62
CA GLY A 356 -12.28 -0.73 -16.28
C GLY A 356 -12.97 -1.70 -15.31
N GLY A 357 -13.94 -2.46 -15.83
CA GLY A 357 -14.70 -3.42 -15.05
C GLY A 357 -13.91 -4.70 -14.74
N TYR A 358 -14.04 -5.18 -13.51
CA TYR A 358 -13.46 -6.44 -13.02
C TYR A 358 -14.42 -7.12 -12.05
N SER A 359 -14.28 -8.44 -11.92
CA SER A 359 -15.10 -9.30 -11.07
C SER A 359 -14.28 -10.13 -10.07
N SER A 360 -12.95 -10.03 -10.14
CA SER A 360 -12.01 -10.71 -9.24
C SER A 360 -10.78 -9.85 -8.96
N ILE A 361 -10.03 -10.17 -7.90
CA ILE A 361 -8.75 -9.51 -7.59
C ILE A 361 -7.75 -9.68 -8.73
N ALA A 362 -7.70 -10.85 -9.39
CA ALA A 362 -6.82 -11.07 -10.53
C ALA A 362 -7.13 -10.14 -11.71
N GLU A 363 -8.43 -9.97 -12.04
CA GLU A 363 -8.85 -9.01 -13.07
C GLU A 363 -8.60 -7.56 -12.64
N MET A 364 -8.80 -7.24 -11.37
CA MET A 364 -8.49 -5.92 -10.80
C MET A 364 -7.01 -5.59 -10.96
N GLN A 365 -6.10 -6.52 -10.63
CA GLN A 365 -4.65 -6.32 -10.80
C GLN A 365 -4.27 -6.06 -12.25
N GLU A 366 -4.90 -6.74 -13.20
CA GLU A 366 -4.65 -6.52 -14.62
C GLU A 366 -5.12 -5.14 -15.10
N GLN A 367 -6.31 -4.71 -14.67
CA GLN A 367 -6.81 -3.36 -14.97
C GLN A 367 -5.92 -2.28 -14.31
N ALA A 368 -5.54 -2.48 -13.05
CA ALA A 368 -4.68 -1.54 -12.33
C ALA A 368 -3.28 -1.43 -12.95
N ARG A 369 -2.73 -2.53 -13.50
CA ARG A 369 -1.46 -2.52 -14.23
C ARG A 369 -1.55 -1.69 -15.52
N LEU A 370 -2.65 -1.80 -16.27
CA LEU A 370 -2.89 -0.97 -17.45
C LEU A 370 -3.05 0.51 -17.09
N TRP A 371 -3.77 0.79 -16.01
CA TRP A 371 -3.91 2.14 -15.45
C TRP A 371 -2.56 2.73 -15.05
N SER A 372 -1.76 1.98 -14.29
CA SER A 372 -0.42 2.37 -13.85
C SER A 372 0.49 2.65 -15.04
N LYS A 373 0.45 1.85 -16.11
CA LYS A 373 1.22 2.14 -17.33
C LYS A 373 0.97 3.55 -17.89
N GLU A 374 -0.27 4.03 -17.86
CA GLU A 374 -0.62 5.35 -18.39
C GLU A 374 -0.38 6.50 -17.39
N HIS A 375 -0.41 6.21 -16.09
CA HIS A 375 -0.41 7.21 -15.02
C HIS A 375 0.78 7.10 -14.04
N HIS A 376 1.72 6.19 -14.29
CA HIS A 376 2.91 6.01 -13.46
C HIS A 376 3.67 7.32 -13.36
N SER A 377 4.28 7.57 -12.19
CA SER A 377 5.00 8.81 -11.90
C SER A 377 4.16 10.09 -11.93
N GLY A 378 2.84 10.00 -12.14
CA GLY A 378 1.90 11.10 -12.01
C GLY A 378 1.56 11.39 -10.56
N ALA A 379 1.66 12.66 -10.16
CA ALA A 379 1.12 13.15 -8.91
C ALA A 379 0.43 14.49 -9.14
N THR A 380 -0.82 14.60 -8.72
CA THR A 380 -1.65 15.79 -8.91
C THR A 380 -1.85 16.49 -7.56
N GLN A 381 -1.43 17.76 -7.47
CA GLN A 381 -1.67 18.56 -6.27
C GLN A 381 -3.17 18.78 -6.08
N THR A 382 -3.65 18.61 -4.86
CA THR A 382 -5.06 18.75 -4.49
C THR A 382 -5.19 19.46 -3.14
N VAL A 383 -6.42 19.77 -2.77
CA VAL A 383 -6.80 20.30 -1.46
C VAL A 383 -7.54 19.28 -0.60
N GLN A 384 -7.89 18.13 -1.18
CA GLN A 384 -8.64 17.07 -0.54
C GLN A 384 -7.99 15.72 -0.79
N ILE A 385 -7.67 15.02 0.30
CA ILE A 385 -7.30 13.61 0.33
C ILE A 385 -8.26 12.87 1.25
N ARG A 386 -8.91 11.84 0.72
CA ARG A 386 -9.93 11.05 1.42
C ARG A 386 -9.29 10.02 2.33
N GLY A 387 -9.92 9.81 3.48
CA GLY A 387 -9.48 8.89 4.53
C GLY A 387 -9.44 7.41 4.15
N VAL A 388 -9.71 6.99 2.90
CA VAL A 388 -9.54 5.57 2.51
C VAL A 388 -8.09 5.09 2.68
N PHE A 389 -7.14 5.98 2.38
CA PHE A 389 -5.71 5.79 2.56
C PHE A 389 -5.00 7.15 2.54
N MET A 390 -4.24 7.45 3.59
CA MET A 390 -3.45 8.67 3.73
C MET A 390 -2.02 8.32 4.14
N LEU A 391 -1.04 8.55 3.26
CA LEU A 391 0.38 8.51 3.59
C LEU A 391 0.80 9.89 4.11
N ILE A 392 1.23 9.96 5.36
CA ILE A 392 1.46 11.17 6.12
C ILE A 392 2.96 11.31 6.41
N ASP A 393 3.48 12.48 6.07
CA ASP A 393 4.83 12.87 6.41
C ASP A 393 5.01 13.07 7.93
N PRO A 394 6.09 12.60 8.58
CA PRO A 394 6.28 12.76 10.02
C PRO A 394 6.34 14.22 10.48
N ASP A 395 6.86 15.16 9.69
CA ASP A 395 6.86 16.57 10.07
C ASP A 395 5.42 17.13 10.03
N CYS A 396 4.62 16.68 9.06
CA CYS A 396 3.19 16.99 8.99
C CYS A 396 2.43 16.42 10.20
N LEU A 397 2.64 15.14 10.52
CA LEU A 397 2.00 14.48 11.66
C LEU A 397 2.38 15.15 12.99
N SER A 398 3.65 15.51 13.17
CA SER A 398 4.11 16.23 14.37
C SER A 398 3.46 17.62 14.50
N LYS A 399 3.28 18.32 13.37
CA LYS A 399 2.79 19.69 13.35
C LYS A 399 1.26 19.81 13.48
N VAL A 400 0.55 18.89 12.83
CA VAL A 400 -0.92 18.91 12.67
C VAL A 400 -1.60 17.93 13.63
N GLY A 401 -0.92 16.84 13.99
CA GLY A 401 -1.46 15.80 14.85
C GLY A 401 -2.53 14.95 14.14
N GLY A 402 -3.44 14.36 14.91
CA GLY A 402 -4.44 13.40 14.42
C GLY A 402 -5.71 14.03 13.87
N PHE A 403 -6.73 13.19 13.71
CA PHE A 403 -8.10 13.55 13.39
C PHE A 403 -8.81 14.21 14.59
N ASP A 404 -9.74 15.13 14.30
CA ASP A 404 -10.52 15.80 15.33
C ASP A 404 -11.65 14.88 15.84
N PRO A 405 -11.72 14.62 17.15
CA PRO A 405 -12.67 13.65 17.69
C PRO A 405 -14.14 14.12 17.62
N ARG A 406 -14.41 15.40 17.33
CA ARG A 406 -15.79 15.94 17.20
C ARG A 406 -16.61 15.30 16.08
N PHE A 407 -15.96 14.76 15.06
CA PHE A 407 -16.61 14.10 13.91
C PHE A 407 -17.16 12.70 14.24
N GLY A 408 -16.90 12.18 15.45
CA GLY A 408 -17.54 10.97 15.96
C GLY A 408 -17.24 9.73 15.10
N ILE A 409 -18.29 9.08 14.62
CA ILE A 409 -18.22 7.81 13.88
C ILE A 409 -17.46 7.89 12.54
N GLY A 410 -17.35 9.08 11.94
CA GLY A 410 -16.60 9.33 10.70
C GLY A 410 -17.31 10.31 9.77
N ASN A 411 -16.69 10.59 8.61
CA ASN A 411 -16.97 11.67 7.67
C ASN A 411 -16.56 13.07 8.16
N PHE A 412 -15.82 13.80 7.31
CA PHE A 412 -15.25 15.15 7.50
C PHE A 412 -14.04 15.26 8.44
N GLU A 413 -13.64 14.21 9.15
CA GLU A 413 -12.37 14.19 9.88
C GLU A 413 -11.16 14.34 8.95
N ASP A 414 -11.24 13.74 7.75
CA ASP A 414 -10.23 13.83 6.70
C ASP A 414 -10.21 15.22 6.06
N ASP A 415 -11.37 15.79 5.73
CA ASP A 415 -11.51 17.17 5.24
C ASP A 415 -10.91 18.18 6.24
N ASP A 416 -11.21 18.03 7.53
CA ASP A 416 -10.63 18.85 8.58
C ASP A 416 -9.11 18.69 8.70
N HIS A 417 -8.61 17.45 8.65
CA HIS A 417 -7.18 17.18 8.68
C HIS A 417 -6.46 17.83 7.49
N ASN A 418 -7.01 17.69 6.29
CA ASN A 418 -6.48 18.33 5.07
C ASN A 418 -6.40 19.85 5.21
N LEU A 419 -7.45 20.49 5.73
CA LEU A 419 -7.45 21.95 5.98
C LEU A 419 -6.36 22.35 6.98
N ARG A 420 -6.19 21.60 8.08
CA ARG A 420 -5.11 21.86 9.05
C ARG A 420 -3.72 21.70 8.43
N CYS A 421 -3.53 20.70 7.55
CA CYS A 421 -2.29 20.54 6.80
C CYS A 421 -1.99 21.74 5.90
N LEU A 422 -2.98 22.19 5.12
CA LEU A 422 -2.85 23.36 4.24
C LEU A 422 -2.54 24.63 5.05
N GLN A 423 -3.23 24.84 6.18
CA GLN A 423 -2.99 25.98 7.08
C GLN A 423 -1.63 25.92 7.77
N ALA A 424 -1.07 24.72 7.97
CA ALA A 424 0.29 24.52 8.45
C ALA A 424 1.36 24.71 7.36
N GLY A 425 0.96 24.96 6.10
CA GLY A 425 1.85 25.21 4.97
C GLY A 425 2.27 23.96 4.20
N PHE A 426 1.70 22.79 4.49
CA PHE A 426 1.92 21.57 3.73
C PHE A 426 1.07 21.53 2.46
N THR A 427 1.52 20.78 1.47
CA THR A 427 0.77 20.48 0.25
C THR A 427 0.20 19.06 0.29
N LEU A 428 -0.88 18.83 -0.44
CA LEU A 428 -1.55 17.53 -0.53
C LEU A 428 -1.53 17.03 -1.97
N TRP A 429 -1.33 15.73 -2.16
CA TRP A 429 -1.09 15.16 -3.47
C TRP A 429 -1.82 13.84 -3.68
N GLN A 430 -2.49 13.71 -4.81
CA GLN A 430 -3.04 12.45 -5.30
C GLN A 430 -1.97 11.77 -6.16
N VAL A 431 -1.63 10.52 -5.86
CA VAL A 431 -0.71 9.71 -6.68
C VAL A 431 -1.52 8.96 -7.73
N ASP A 432 -1.39 9.39 -8.97
CA ASP A 432 -2.36 9.06 -10.03
C ASP A 432 -2.24 7.60 -10.50
N GLY A 433 -1.04 7.02 -10.45
CA GLY A 433 -0.80 5.62 -10.81
C GLY A 433 -1.01 4.60 -9.69
N ALA A 434 -1.20 5.05 -8.43
CA ALA A 434 -1.36 4.18 -7.27
C ALA A 434 -2.83 3.83 -7.05
N PHE A 435 -3.27 2.66 -7.53
CA PHE A 435 -4.66 2.22 -7.40
C PHE A 435 -4.88 1.35 -6.15
N LEU A 436 -5.90 1.69 -5.37
CA LEU A 436 -6.36 0.94 -4.20
C LEU A 436 -7.81 0.51 -4.41
N HIS A 437 -8.08 -0.79 -4.47
CA HIS A 437 -9.46 -1.28 -4.47
C HIS A 437 -10.08 -1.06 -3.09
N HIS A 438 -11.25 -0.44 -3.04
CA HIS A 438 -12.06 -0.25 -1.85
C HIS A 438 -13.37 -1.05 -2.00
N MET A 439 -13.62 -1.97 -1.05
CA MET A 439 -14.80 -2.84 -1.06
C MET A 439 -16.10 -2.08 -0.73
N GLY A 440 -15.99 -0.86 -0.17
CA GLY A 440 -17.01 0.19 -0.17
C GLY A 440 -17.84 0.26 1.11
N SER A 441 -17.46 1.19 2.01
CA SER A 441 -18.20 1.69 3.20
C SER A 441 -19.05 0.63 3.90
N SER A 442 -18.49 -0.56 4.04
CA SER A 442 -19.18 -1.75 4.49
C SER A 442 -19.61 -1.63 5.96
N THR A 443 -18.78 -1.00 6.78
CA THR A 443 -19.03 -0.74 8.21
C THR A 443 -20.25 0.17 8.48
N PHE A 444 -20.47 1.23 7.68
CA PHE A 444 -21.64 2.10 7.87
C PHE A 444 -22.96 1.36 7.61
N LYS A 445 -22.97 0.48 6.61
CA LYS A 445 -24.12 -0.37 6.30
C LYS A 445 -24.37 -1.39 7.41
N ASP A 446 -23.30 -2.02 7.89
CA ASP A 446 -23.37 -3.05 8.94
C ASP A 446 -23.88 -2.49 10.28
N LEU A 447 -23.55 -1.23 10.59
CA LEU A 447 -23.95 -0.55 11.82
C LEU A 447 -25.33 0.13 11.75
N GLY A 448 -26.00 0.14 10.59
CA GLY A 448 -27.32 0.76 10.44
C GLY A 448 -27.32 2.29 10.65
N ILE A 449 -26.19 2.95 10.40
CA ILE A 449 -26.03 4.39 10.55
C ILE A 449 -26.85 5.11 9.46
N ASP A 450 -27.63 6.12 9.83
CA ASP A 450 -28.23 7.04 8.86
C ASP A 450 -27.15 7.95 8.30
N TYR A 451 -26.64 7.56 7.12
CA TYR A 451 -25.57 8.25 6.41
C TYR A 451 -25.91 9.71 6.10
N THR A 452 -27.17 10.01 5.78
CA THR A 452 -27.57 11.38 5.42
C THR A 452 -27.54 12.27 6.66
N LEU A 453 -28.10 11.78 7.77
CA LEU A 453 -28.07 12.53 9.04
C LEU A 453 -26.63 12.73 9.54
N ASN A 454 -25.75 11.74 9.35
CA ASN A 454 -24.33 11.87 9.72
C ASN A 454 -23.61 12.94 8.88
N MET A 455 -23.81 12.91 7.55
CA MET A 455 -23.23 13.89 6.64
C MET A 455 -23.70 15.32 6.95
N ASP A 456 -25.00 15.51 7.18
CA ASP A 456 -25.57 16.82 7.52
C ASP A 456 -25.00 17.34 8.84
N ARG A 457 -24.94 16.49 9.88
CA ARG A 457 -24.34 16.83 11.16
C ARG A 457 -22.90 17.29 11.00
N ASN A 458 -22.06 16.45 10.40
CA ASN A 458 -20.62 16.69 10.34
C ASN A 458 -20.28 17.85 9.40
N LEU A 459 -21.10 18.11 8.38
CA LEU A 459 -21.03 19.33 7.58
C LEU A 459 -21.23 20.58 8.46
N ASN A 460 -22.23 20.61 9.34
CA ASN A 460 -22.42 21.76 10.21
C ASN A 460 -21.24 21.95 11.17
N LEU A 461 -20.70 20.86 11.73
CA LEU A 461 -19.55 20.92 12.63
C LEU A 461 -18.30 21.49 11.96
N ILE A 462 -17.98 21.06 10.72
CA ILE A 462 -16.80 21.59 10.02
C ILE A 462 -17.00 23.06 9.64
N LEU A 463 -18.21 23.45 9.22
CA LEU A 463 -18.50 24.85 8.88
C LEU A 463 -18.40 25.77 10.09
N GLU A 464 -18.93 25.35 11.25
CA GLU A 464 -18.81 26.06 12.52
C GLU A 464 -17.36 26.13 13.00
N LYS A 465 -16.61 25.02 12.93
CA LYS A 465 -15.20 24.96 13.33
C LYS A 465 -14.34 25.95 12.56
N TRP A 466 -14.59 26.09 11.26
CA TRP A 466 -13.77 26.89 10.36
C TRP A 466 -14.32 28.29 10.10
N ASP A 467 -15.48 28.62 10.67
CA ASP A 467 -16.21 29.89 10.51
C ASP A 467 -16.44 30.25 9.03
N THR A 468 -17.14 29.35 8.33
CA THR A 468 -17.37 29.46 6.88
C THR A 468 -18.83 29.17 6.52
N PRO A 469 -19.40 29.87 5.52
CA PRO A 469 -20.81 29.70 5.16
C PRO A 469 -21.10 28.47 4.28
N SER A 470 -20.08 27.87 3.65
CA SER A 470 -20.28 26.72 2.74
C SER A 470 -19.06 25.79 2.69
N PHE A 471 -19.28 24.56 2.21
CA PHE A 471 -18.23 23.56 2.08
C PHE A 471 -17.16 23.98 1.07
N GLU A 472 -17.56 24.64 -0.02
CA GLU A 472 -16.63 25.13 -1.05
C GLU A 472 -15.70 26.22 -0.50
N SER A 473 -16.22 27.03 0.43
CA SER A 473 -15.49 28.14 1.02
C SER A 473 -14.34 27.66 1.92
N LEU A 474 -14.39 26.43 2.46
CA LEU A 474 -13.32 25.80 3.25
C LEU A 474 -11.97 25.84 2.51
N TRP A 475 -11.98 25.56 1.21
CA TRP A 475 -10.77 25.39 0.40
C TRP A 475 -10.15 26.71 -0.07
N THR A 476 -10.79 27.83 0.27
CA THR A 476 -10.34 29.18 -0.08
C THR A 476 -10.00 30.04 1.14
N LEU A 477 -9.98 29.43 2.34
CA LEU A 477 -9.66 30.12 3.58
C LEU A 477 -8.25 30.73 3.51
N PRO A 478 -8.08 32.00 3.93
CA PRO A 478 -6.76 32.61 3.99
C PRO A 478 -5.87 31.86 4.98
N ALA A 479 -4.56 31.89 4.74
CA ALA A 479 -3.59 31.39 5.71
C ALA A 479 -3.60 32.31 6.94
N GLU A 480 -4.18 31.82 8.03
CA GLU A 480 -4.28 32.52 9.30
C GLU A 480 -3.45 31.79 10.37
N ASN A 481 -3.01 32.50 11.40
CA ASN A 481 -2.28 31.90 12.52
C ASN A 481 -3.23 31.15 13.47
N ARG A 482 -3.95 30.16 12.94
CA ARG A 482 -4.89 29.29 13.66
C ARG A 482 -4.13 28.15 14.34
N ASN A 483 -4.65 27.67 15.47
CA ASN A 483 -4.14 26.43 16.05
C ASN A 483 -4.60 25.25 15.20
N VAL A 484 -3.65 24.61 14.52
CA VAL A 484 -3.85 23.46 13.62
C VAL A 484 -3.54 22.12 14.29
N TYR A 485 -3.07 22.12 15.54
CA TYR A 485 -2.65 20.91 16.20
C TYR A 485 -3.80 20.24 16.94
N VAL A 486 -4.03 18.96 16.64
CA VAL A 486 -4.95 18.08 17.36
C VAL A 486 -4.15 16.88 17.89
N PRO A 487 -3.97 16.70 19.21
CA PRO A 487 -3.24 15.56 19.75
C PRO A 487 -3.81 14.21 19.26
N LEU A 488 -2.95 13.21 19.04
CA LEU A 488 -3.40 11.85 18.72
C LEU A 488 -4.24 11.25 19.86
N THR A 489 -3.97 11.65 21.09
CA THR A 489 -4.74 11.27 22.28
C THR A 489 -5.95 12.18 22.53
N ALA A 490 -6.29 13.09 21.61
CA ALA A 490 -7.42 13.98 21.79
C ALA A 490 -8.70 13.16 21.89
N ASP A 491 -9.44 13.42 22.96
CA ASP A 491 -10.76 12.84 23.20
C ASP A 491 -11.76 13.96 23.46
N VAL A 492 -13.02 13.60 23.52
CA VAL A 492 -14.10 14.56 23.64
C VAL A 492 -14.46 14.77 25.10
N GLU A 493 -14.33 16.01 25.59
CA GLU A 493 -14.78 16.35 26.93
C GLU A 493 -16.28 16.10 27.07
N THR A 494 -16.72 15.55 28.21
CA THR A 494 -18.13 15.33 28.51
C THR A 494 -18.59 16.28 29.61
N SER A 495 -19.65 17.03 29.33
CA SER A 495 -20.40 17.83 30.31
C SER A 495 -21.38 16.96 31.11
N GLY A 496 -21.68 15.75 30.61
CA GLY A 496 -22.62 14.81 31.21
C GLY A 496 -24.06 14.99 30.72
N VAL A 497 -24.31 15.95 29.82
CA VAL A 497 -25.61 16.18 29.19
C VAL A 497 -25.59 15.58 27.79
N CYS A 498 -25.82 14.26 27.69
CA CYS A 498 -25.76 13.55 26.42
C CYS A 498 -27.15 13.34 25.80
N ILE A 499 -27.22 13.46 24.47
CA ILE A 499 -28.35 13.04 23.65
C ILE A 499 -27.89 11.91 22.71
N LYS A 500 -28.85 11.15 22.16
CA LYS A 500 -28.53 10.13 21.14
C LYS A 500 -28.79 10.67 19.75
N ILE A 501 -27.78 10.68 18.90
CA ILE A 501 -27.88 11.03 17.47
C ILE A 501 -27.27 9.86 16.69
N ASN A 502 -28.03 9.27 15.76
CA ASN A 502 -27.60 8.05 15.06
C ASN A 502 -27.15 6.89 15.96
N GLY A 503 -27.70 6.81 17.18
CA GLY A 503 -27.31 5.80 18.17
C GLY A 503 -26.09 6.19 19.03
N GLU A 504 -25.32 7.18 18.61
CA GLU A 504 -24.14 7.70 19.31
C GLU A 504 -24.51 8.65 20.44
N PRO A 505 -23.87 8.54 21.62
CA PRO A 505 -23.98 9.54 22.66
C PRO A 505 -23.21 10.82 22.25
N VAL A 506 -23.96 11.89 21.97
CA VAL A 506 -23.40 13.21 21.66
C VAL A 506 -23.59 14.10 22.88
N ASP A 507 -22.48 14.60 23.43
CA ASP A 507 -22.55 15.59 24.50
C ASP A 507 -23.07 16.93 23.96
N LEU A 508 -24.20 17.38 24.50
CA LEU A 508 -24.94 18.51 23.97
C LEU A 508 -24.17 19.84 24.09
N ILE A 509 -23.23 19.94 25.03
CA ILE A 509 -22.48 21.19 25.28
C ILE A 509 -21.18 21.19 24.47
N ASN A 510 -20.46 20.07 24.46
CA ASN A 510 -19.11 20.03 23.91
C ASN A 510 -19.05 19.50 22.47
N GLN A 511 -20.11 18.85 21.97
CA GLN A 511 -20.09 18.08 20.73
C GLN A 511 -21.21 18.38 19.75
N ALA A 512 -22.33 18.89 20.24
CA ALA A 512 -23.45 19.25 19.37
C ALA A 512 -23.13 20.55 18.61
N SER A 513 -23.44 20.55 17.32
CA SER A 513 -23.54 21.77 16.53
C SER A 513 -24.62 22.70 17.10
N ASN A 514 -24.56 23.99 16.75
CA ASN A 514 -25.59 24.94 17.17
C ASN A 514 -26.99 24.51 16.71
N MET A 515 -27.07 23.84 15.55
CA MET A 515 -28.34 23.35 15.02
C MET A 515 -28.89 22.16 15.80
N GLU A 516 -28.04 21.23 16.23
CA GLU A 516 -28.44 20.11 17.11
C GLU A 516 -28.87 20.62 18.49
N PHE A 517 -28.13 21.58 19.05
CA PHE A 517 -28.50 22.26 20.29
C PHE A 517 -29.87 22.95 20.16
N ALA A 518 -30.06 23.71 19.09
CA ALA A 518 -31.33 24.38 18.81
C ALA A 518 -32.47 23.38 18.61
N ALA A 519 -32.27 22.30 17.86
CA ALA A 519 -33.27 21.26 17.65
C ALA A 519 -33.68 20.59 18.97
N TYR A 520 -32.71 20.26 19.82
CA TYR A 520 -32.97 19.73 21.16
C TYR A 520 -33.79 20.71 22.01
N VAL A 521 -33.37 21.98 22.09
CA VAL A 521 -34.10 23.01 22.84
C VAL A 521 -35.54 23.14 22.31
N MET A 522 -35.72 23.18 20.99
CA MET A 522 -37.04 23.26 20.34
C MET A 522 -37.94 22.07 20.68
N GLN A 523 -37.36 20.86 20.77
CA GLN A 523 -38.08 19.67 21.21
C GLN A 523 -38.50 19.76 22.69
N GLN A 524 -37.61 20.22 23.58
CA GLN A 524 -37.91 20.34 25.02
C GLN A 524 -39.01 21.37 25.31
N ILE A 525 -39.11 22.42 24.49
CA ILE A 525 -40.13 23.46 24.62
C ILE A 525 -41.44 23.13 23.88
N GLN A 526 -41.44 22.13 22.98
CA GLN A 526 -42.61 21.72 22.21
C GLN A 526 -43.73 21.26 23.17
N GLY A 527 -44.94 21.79 22.98
CA GLY A 527 -46.10 21.48 23.82
C GLY A 527 -46.11 22.10 25.22
N LYS A 528 -45.05 22.79 25.65
CA LYS A 528 -45.03 23.56 26.91
C LYS A 528 -45.83 24.86 26.79
N ASP A 529 -46.33 25.40 27.91
CA ASP A 529 -47.02 26.70 27.93
C ASP A 529 -46.04 27.88 27.72
N ARG A 530 -46.60 29.06 27.46
CA ARG A 530 -45.83 30.26 27.10
C ARG A 530 -44.86 30.72 28.20
N GLU A 531 -45.23 30.57 29.47
CA GLU A 531 -44.39 31.02 30.60
C GLU A 531 -43.15 30.14 30.74
N VAL A 532 -43.32 28.82 30.64
CA VAL A 532 -42.21 27.87 30.67
C VAL A 532 -41.26 28.07 29.48
N ARG A 533 -41.80 28.29 28.27
CA ARG A 533 -40.96 28.60 27.10
C ARG A 533 -40.16 29.88 27.28
N PHE A 534 -40.78 30.93 27.83
CA PHE A 534 -40.11 32.20 28.08
C PHE A 534 -38.99 32.07 29.12
N ALA A 535 -39.22 31.33 30.21
CA ALA A 535 -38.20 31.07 31.23
C ALA A 535 -36.97 30.32 30.66
N ILE A 536 -37.18 29.33 29.79
CA ILE A 536 -36.08 28.60 29.14
C ILE A 536 -35.28 29.53 28.21
N VAL A 537 -35.96 30.36 27.41
CA VAL A 537 -35.28 31.34 26.54
C VAL A 537 -34.48 32.37 27.33
N GLU A 538 -35.02 32.88 28.45
CA GLU A 538 -34.29 33.83 29.30
C GLU A 538 -33.09 33.18 30.00
N ALA A 539 -33.21 31.91 30.42
CA ALA A 539 -32.07 31.16 30.97
C ALA A 539 -30.95 30.98 29.94
N LEU A 540 -31.29 30.67 28.69
CA LEU A 540 -30.32 30.53 27.60
C LEU A 540 -29.64 31.84 27.19
N LYS A 541 -30.28 33.00 27.39
CA LYS A 541 -29.66 34.32 27.16
C LYS A 541 -28.74 34.79 28.28
N ALA A 542 -28.91 34.23 29.48
CA ALA A 542 -28.16 34.61 30.68
C ALA A 542 -26.86 33.79 30.86
N ALA A 543 -26.77 32.64 30.20
CA ALA A 543 -25.56 31.86 29.99
C ALA A 543 -24.78 32.42 28.79
#